data_AF-A0A4R0ZRB7-F1
#
_entry.id   AF-A0A4R0ZRB7-F1
#
_cell.length_a   1.000
_cell.length_b   1.000
_cell.length_c   1.000
_cell.angle_alpha   90.00
_cell.angle_beta   90.00
_cell.angle_gamma   90.00
#
_symmetry.space_group_name_H-M   'P 1'
#
loop_
_entity.id
_entity.type
_entity.pdbx_description
1 polymer ?
#
loop_
_entity_poly.entity_id
_entity_poly.type
_entity_poly.pdbx_seq_one_letter_code
_entity_poly.pdbx_strand_id
1 'polypeptide(L)'
;MSKRGLALFLTGMIIIIAISVTAGIRSYNDEQRKQASEQVQQELNDQMTAQGWSAYEYHKLEGSTVTLFTNADDTILGLGIMKTNGEFSSSTRDTIEETPFDWAHLGNGTDEYLGVRLNNQPEDVVYLRLQNSDWSKTYMVNDPRDEGYIRTYLITLEKTLLGDWTIETLDRDKNVIHAEQL
;
A
#
# COMPACT_ATOMS: atom_id res chain seq x y z
N MET A 1 13.77 -55.25 55.78
CA MET A 1 12.83 -56.38 55.62
C MET A 1 11.57 -55.79 55.01
N SER A 2 11.01 -56.15 53.86
CA SER A 2 10.95 -57.36 53.04
C SER A 2 10.85 -56.95 51.57
N LYS A 3 11.46 -57.72 50.67
CA LYS A 3 11.37 -57.63 49.19
C LYS A 3 10.47 -58.78 48.70
N ARG A 4 9.97 -58.61 47.46
CA ARG A 4 9.39 -59.58 46.50
C ARG A 4 7.85 -59.59 46.51
N GLY A 5 7.15 -59.47 45.39
CA GLY A 5 7.55 -59.41 43.99
C GLY A 5 6.33 -59.66 43.09
N LEU A 6 6.31 -59.02 41.90
CA LEU A 6 5.92 -59.55 40.57
C LEU A 6 4.46 -60.10 40.42
N ALA A 7 3.63 -59.79 39.43
CA ALA A 7 3.80 -59.62 37.98
C ALA A 7 2.42 -59.13 37.42
N LEU A 8 2.33 -58.07 36.60
CA LEU A 8 2.32 -58.05 35.12
C LEU A 8 0.93 -58.19 34.42
N PHE A 9 0.73 -57.24 33.49
CA PHE A 9 -0.13 -57.21 32.29
C PHE A 9 -1.63 -56.91 32.41
N LEU A 10 -2.05 -55.76 31.84
CA LEU A 10 -2.87 -55.66 30.62
C LEU A 10 -3.00 -54.15 30.26
N THR A 11 -2.15 -53.63 29.36
CA THR A 11 -2.45 -53.35 27.94
C THR A 11 -3.64 -52.40 27.68
N GLY A 12 -3.32 -51.17 27.30
CA GLY A 12 -3.93 -50.50 26.14
C GLY A 12 -5.22 -49.72 26.34
N MET A 13 -5.11 -48.43 26.69
CA MET A 13 -5.68 -47.31 25.92
C MET A 13 -5.31 -45.99 26.60
N ILE A 14 -4.34 -45.27 26.02
CA ILE A 14 -4.18 -43.84 26.27
C ILE A 14 -5.30 -43.16 25.49
N ILE A 15 -6.34 -42.67 26.16
CA ILE A 15 -7.21 -41.67 25.54
C ILE A 15 -6.47 -40.34 25.68
N ILE A 16 -5.73 -39.97 24.63
CA ILE A 16 -5.32 -38.58 24.41
C ILE A 16 -6.60 -37.83 24.02
N ILE A 17 -7.24 -37.17 24.98
CA ILE A 17 -8.23 -36.15 24.62
C ILE A 17 -7.43 -34.92 24.20
N ALA A 18 -7.13 -34.84 22.91
CA ALA A 18 -6.75 -33.59 22.28
C ALA A 18 -7.99 -32.69 22.24
N ILE A 19 -8.14 -31.82 23.25
CA ILE A 19 -9.09 -30.71 23.15
C ILE A 19 -8.35 -29.59 22.43
N SER A 20 -8.72 -29.43 21.16
CA SER A 20 -8.34 -28.38 20.23
C SER A 20 -8.54 -26.99 20.85
N VAL A 21 -7.46 -26.26 21.06
CA VAL A 21 -7.48 -24.80 21.30
C VAL A 21 -7.13 -24.10 20.00
N THR A 22 -8.08 -23.93 19.06
CA THR A 22 -7.84 -23.03 17.92
C THR A 22 -9.13 -22.54 17.26
N ALA A 23 -9.96 -21.81 17.99
CA ALA A 23 -10.93 -20.89 17.39
C ALA A 23 -11.41 -19.92 18.48
N GLY A 24 -10.73 -18.78 18.64
CA GLY A 24 -11.18 -17.80 19.63
C GLY A 24 -10.32 -16.54 19.81
N ILE A 25 -9.09 -16.49 19.27
CA ILE A 25 -8.20 -15.33 19.47
C ILE A 25 -7.97 -14.50 18.18
N ARG A 26 -8.39 -14.98 16.99
CA ARG A 26 -8.23 -14.21 15.73
C ARG A 26 -9.34 -13.19 15.45
N SER A 27 -10.60 -13.51 15.73
CA SER A 27 -11.73 -12.64 15.34
C SER A 27 -11.76 -11.29 16.05
N TYR A 28 -11.38 -11.23 17.33
CA TYR A 28 -11.47 -9.99 18.11
C TYR A 28 -10.39 -8.97 17.72
N ASN A 29 -9.19 -9.45 17.38
CA ASN A 29 -8.08 -8.58 16.95
C ASN A 29 -8.27 -8.05 15.52
N ASP A 30 -8.88 -8.83 14.63
CA ASP A 30 -9.09 -8.42 13.24
C ASP A 30 -10.18 -7.34 13.13
N GLU A 31 -11.26 -7.45 13.91
CA GLU A 31 -12.31 -6.42 13.98
C GLU A 31 -11.82 -5.13 14.63
N GLN A 32 -11.09 -5.20 15.74
CA GLN A 32 -10.51 -4.01 16.38
C GLN A 32 -9.46 -3.33 15.50
N ARG A 33 -8.62 -4.11 14.80
CA ARG A 33 -7.66 -3.56 13.83
C ARG A 33 -8.38 -2.90 12.66
N LYS A 34 -9.48 -3.48 12.17
CA LYS A 34 -10.29 -2.90 11.10
C LYS A 34 -10.99 -1.61 11.53
N GLN A 35 -11.55 -1.56 12.74
CA GLN A 35 -12.19 -0.36 13.29
C GLN A 35 -11.19 0.77 13.55
N ALA A 36 -10.05 0.48 14.18
CA ALA A 36 -8.98 1.47 14.38
C ALA A 36 -8.45 2.00 13.02
N SER A 37 -8.36 1.10 12.05
CA SER A 37 -8.00 1.36 10.67
C SER A 37 -9.01 2.32 9.99
N GLU A 38 -10.31 2.06 10.07
CA GLU A 38 -11.35 2.95 9.53
C GLU A 38 -11.35 4.32 10.22
N GLN A 39 -11.17 4.34 11.55
CA GLN A 39 -11.12 5.57 12.33
C GLN A 39 -9.93 6.47 11.94
N VAL A 40 -8.74 5.89 11.73
CA VAL A 40 -7.54 6.62 11.28
C VAL A 40 -7.72 7.19 9.87
N GLN A 41 -8.39 6.46 8.96
CA GLN A 41 -8.71 6.98 7.63
C GLN A 41 -9.73 8.13 7.69
N GLN A 42 -10.75 8.00 8.54
CA GLN A 42 -11.76 9.04 8.75
C GLN A 42 -11.11 10.32 9.29
N GLU A 43 -10.26 10.21 10.31
CA GLU A 43 -9.57 11.35 10.90
C GLU A 43 -8.66 12.05 9.88
N LEU A 44 -7.91 11.28 9.08
CA LEU A 44 -7.11 11.86 8.00
C LEU A 44 -8.00 12.54 6.96
N ASN A 45 -9.09 11.90 6.55
CA ASN A 45 -10.04 12.50 5.60
C ASN A 45 -10.61 13.83 6.11
N ASP A 46 -11.01 13.88 7.38
CA ASP A 46 -11.57 15.08 7.99
C ASP A 46 -10.51 16.20 8.07
N GLN A 47 -9.27 15.88 8.44
CA GLN A 47 -8.15 16.84 8.45
C GLN A 47 -7.81 17.37 7.05
N MET A 48 -7.83 16.50 6.03
CA MET A 48 -7.58 16.87 4.64
C MET A 48 -8.69 17.77 4.10
N THR A 49 -9.94 17.37 4.32
CA THR A 49 -11.12 18.12 3.89
C THR A 49 -11.18 19.50 4.55
N ALA A 50 -10.85 19.60 5.84
CA ALA A 50 -10.78 20.88 6.56
C ALA A 50 -9.74 21.85 5.97
N GLN A 51 -8.74 21.34 5.26
CA GLN A 51 -7.71 22.11 4.58
C GLN A 51 -8.00 22.32 3.09
N GLY A 52 -9.17 21.87 2.60
CA GLY A 52 -9.58 21.99 1.19
C GLY A 52 -9.00 20.92 0.26
N TRP A 53 -8.44 19.85 0.82
CA TRP A 53 -7.90 18.72 0.07
C TRP A 53 -8.91 17.57 -0.02
N SER A 54 -8.93 16.91 -1.17
CA SER A 54 -9.69 15.68 -1.44
C SER A 54 -8.73 14.52 -1.63
N ALA A 55 -8.89 13.45 -0.86
CA ALA A 55 -8.09 12.23 -1.02
C ALA A 55 -8.67 11.34 -2.13
N TYR A 56 -7.80 10.86 -3.02
CA TYR A 56 -8.14 9.82 -3.99
C TYR A 56 -8.16 8.43 -3.33
N GLU A 57 -7.16 8.14 -2.50
CA GLU A 57 -6.96 6.82 -1.92
C GLU A 57 -6.20 6.87 -0.59
N TYR A 58 -6.33 5.79 0.19
CA TYR A 58 -5.66 5.59 1.47
C TYR A 58 -5.00 4.22 1.52
N HIS A 59 -3.68 4.21 1.68
CA HIS A 59 -2.86 3.01 1.80
C HIS A 59 -2.37 2.88 3.23
N LYS A 60 -2.77 1.79 3.90
CA LYS A 60 -2.32 1.50 5.26
C LYS A 60 -1.03 0.71 5.23
N LEU A 61 -0.06 1.20 5.97
CA LEU A 61 1.25 0.60 6.12
C LEU A 61 1.53 0.36 7.61
N GLU A 62 2.59 -0.39 7.90
CA GLU A 62 3.01 -0.59 9.28
C GLU A 62 3.47 0.75 9.87
N GLY A 63 2.70 1.28 10.82
CA GLY A 63 3.04 2.53 11.52
C GLY A 63 2.62 3.83 10.82
N SER A 64 2.03 3.79 9.63
CA SER A 64 1.52 4.98 8.94
C SER A 64 0.36 4.72 7.97
N THR A 65 -0.34 5.77 7.59
CA THR A 65 -1.30 5.79 6.48
C THR A 65 -0.82 6.79 5.44
N VAL A 66 -0.71 6.36 4.19
CA VAL A 66 -0.33 7.19 3.05
C VAL A 66 -1.57 7.53 2.25
N THR A 67 -1.68 8.75 1.76
CA THR A 67 -2.81 9.19 0.93
C THR A 67 -2.32 10.00 -0.26
N LEU A 68 -2.87 9.68 -1.44
CA LEU A 68 -2.76 10.54 -2.60
C LEU A 68 -3.97 11.48 -2.61
N PHE A 69 -3.74 12.77 -2.83
CA PHE A 69 -4.77 13.79 -2.71
C PHE A 69 -4.61 14.89 -3.75
N THR A 70 -5.62 15.75 -3.82
CA THR A 70 -5.71 16.87 -4.74
C THR A 70 -6.51 18.04 -4.15
N ASN A 71 -6.48 19.20 -4.78
CA ASN A 71 -7.38 20.32 -4.51
C ASN A 71 -8.70 20.21 -5.27
N ALA A 72 -9.64 21.10 -4.97
CA ALA A 72 -11.00 21.07 -5.52
C ALA A 72 -11.09 21.20 -7.05
N ASP A 73 -10.09 21.79 -7.69
CA ASP A 73 -9.96 21.99 -9.13
C ASP A 73 -9.01 21.00 -9.82
N ASP A 74 -8.54 19.96 -9.11
CA ASP A 74 -7.65 18.91 -9.63
C ASP A 74 -6.27 19.38 -10.17
N THR A 75 -5.89 20.63 -9.89
CA THR A 75 -4.65 21.30 -10.37
C THR A 75 -3.41 21.04 -9.51
N ILE A 76 -3.53 20.29 -8.41
CA ILE A 76 -2.42 19.89 -7.53
C ILE A 76 -2.49 18.39 -7.29
N LEU A 77 -1.35 17.71 -7.34
CA LEU A 77 -1.20 16.34 -6.86
C LEU A 77 -0.36 16.37 -5.58
N GLY A 78 -0.91 15.79 -4.53
CA GLY A 78 -0.28 15.69 -3.23
C GLY A 78 -0.12 14.26 -2.78
N LEU A 79 0.97 13.99 -2.07
CA LEU A 79 1.18 12.76 -1.34
C LEU A 79 1.34 13.10 0.15
N GLY A 80 0.57 12.45 1.01
CA GLY A 80 0.53 12.70 2.45
C GLY A 80 0.81 11.43 3.24
N ILE A 81 1.51 11.55 4.37
CA ILE A 81 1.78 10.45 5.30
C ILE A 81 1.31 10.88 6.69
N MET A 82 0.41 10.10 7.27
CA MET A 82 0.00 10.25 8.66
C MET A 82 0.56 9.09 9.49
N LYS A 83 1.42 9.39 10.47
CA LYS A 83 1.93 8.41 11.43
C LYS A 83 0.84 8.02 12.43
N THR A 84 0.99 6.88 13.09
CA THR A 84 0.05 6.40 14.13
C THR A 84 -0.09 7.33 15.34
N ASN A 85 0.88 8.23 15.57
CA ASN A 85 0.82 9.26 16.60
C ASN A 85 0.05 10.53 16.16
N GLY A 86 -0.53 10.55 14.96
CA GLY A 86 -1.25 11.67 14.38
C GLY A 86 -0.39 12.74 13.69
N GLU A 87 0.94 12.56 13.65
CA GLU A 87 1.82 13.47 12.91
C GLU A 87 1.59 13.32 11.40
N PHE A 88 1.32 14.43 10.73
CA PHE A 88 1.08 14.49 9.28
C PHE A 88 2.21 15.22 8.56
N SER A 89 2.71 14.63 7.48
CA SER A 89 3.61 15.27 6.51
C SER A 89 3.03 15.15 5.11
N SER A 90 3.35 16.11 4.23
CA SER A 90 2.91 16.08 2.85
C SER A 90 3.93 16.69 1.89
N SER A 91 3.84 16.30 0.62
CA SER A 91 4.53 16.87 -0.52
C SER A 91 3.51 17.12 -1.62
N THR A 92 3.59 18.26 -2.28
CA THR A 92 2.66 18.65 -3.35
C THR A 92 3.43 19.07 -4.59
N ARG A 93 2.84 18.84 -5.75
CA ARG A 93 3.31 19.34 -7.03
C ARG A 93 2.15 19.92 -7.82
N ASP A 94 2.38 21.04 -8.48
CA ASP A 94 1.44 21.60 -9.44
C ASP A 94 1.29 20.62 -10.60
N THR A 95 0.05 20.29 -10.94
CA THR A 95 -0.25 19.40 -12.05
C THR A 95 -0.35 20.20 -13.32
N ILE A 96 0.06 19.57 -14.41
CA ILE A 96 0.00 20.19 -15.73
C ILE A 96 -1.01 19.33 -16.50
N GLU A 97 -2.23 19.81 -16.68
CA GLU A 97 -3.32 19.02 -17.30
C GLU A 97 -2.95 18.42 -18.68
N GLU A 98 -1.98 19.02 -19.37
CA GLU A 98 -1.48 18.57 -20.67
C GLU A 98 -0.57 17.33 -20.59
N THR A 99 -0.03 16.98 -19.41
CA THR A 99 0.80 15.79 -19.25
C THR A 99 -0.06 14.52 -19.20
N PRO A 100 0.42 13.41 -19.78
CA PRO A 100 -0.31 12.15 -19.78
C PRO A 100 -0.50 11.56 -18.36
N PHE A 101 0.42 11.88 -17.45
CA PHE A 101 0.35 11.54 -16.04
C PHE A 101 1.13 12.57 -15.22
N ASP A 102 0.81 12.65 -13.93
CA ASP A 102 1.55 13.40 -12.92
C ASP A 102 2.08 12.45 -11.84
N TRP A 103 3.05 12.93 -11.06
CA TRP A 103 3.56 12.20 -9.92
C TRP A 103 3.97 13.11 -8.76
N ALA A 104 3.90 12.58 -7.55
CA ALA A 104 4.34 13.21 -6.32
C ALA A 104 5.18 12.22 -5.50
N HIS A 105 6.29 12.71 -4.94
CA HIS A 105 7.20 11.90 -4.14
C HIS A 105 7.26 12.42 -2.70
N LEU A 106 7.24 11.51 -1.74
CA LEU A 106 7.39 11.82 -0.32
C LEU A 106 8.04 10.65 0.43
N GLY A 107 9.04 10.99 1.25
CA GLY A 107 9.68 10.06 2.17
C GLY A 107 9.40 10.42 3.63
N ASN A 108 9.49 9.43 4.51
CA ASN A 108 9.46 9.61 5.98
C ASN A 108 10.83 9.34 6.64
N GLY A 109 11.88 9.19 5.83
CA GLY A 109 13.26 8.88 6.26
C GLY A 109 13.57 7.38 6.40
N THR A 110 12.56 6.51 6.45
CA THR A 110 12.71 5.04 6.41
C THR A 110 12.12 4.46 5.13
N ASP A 111 10.91 4.91 4.80
CA ASP A 111 10.18 4.53 3.60
C ASP A 111 10.04 5.73 2.67
N GLU A 112 10.00 5.42 1.37
CA GLU A 112 9.88 6.38 0.28
C GLU A 112 8.70 5.97 -0.59
N TYR A 113 7.89 6.95 -1.00
CA TYR A 113 6.65 6.70 -1.72
C TYR A 113 6.56 7.57 -2.96
N LEU A 114 6.09 6.97 -4.04
CA LEU A 114 5.77 7.65 -5.29
C LEU A 114 4.29 7.47 -5.60
N GLY A 115 3.56 8.57 -5.55
CA GLY A 115 2.18 8.65 -5.99
C GLY A 115 2.12 9.04 -7.47
N VAL A 116 1.29 8.36 -8.25
CA VAL A 116 1.13 8.60 -9.69
C VAL A 116 -0.34 8.79 -10.00
N ARG A 117 -0.68 9.80 -10.80
CA ARG A 117 -2.02 10.05 -11.32
C ARG A 117 -1.99 10.03 -12.85
N LEU A 118 -2.74 9.12 -13.45
CA LEU A 118 -2.91 9.00 -14.90
C LEU A 118 -4.03 9.95 -15.36
N ASN A 119 -3.65 11.00 -16.08
CA ASN A 119 -4.58 12.05 -16.50
C ASN A 119 -5.29 11.69 -17.82
N ASN A 120 -4.52 11.16 -18.78
CA ASN A 120 -4.99 10.88 -20.13
C ASN A 120 -4.92 9.38 -20.45
N GLN A 121 -6.03 8.85 -20.98
CA GLN A 121 -6.16 7.45 -21.42
C GLN A 121 -5.60 6.41 -20.43
N PRO A 122 -5.98 6.47 -19.14
CA PRO A 122 -5.52 5.50 -18.13
C PRO A 122 -5.81 4.04 -18.51
N GLU A 123 -6.86 3.79 -19.29
CA GLU A 123 -7.21 2.46 -19.82
C GLU A 123 -6.14 1.85 -20.74
N ASP A 124 -5.31 2.68 -21.39
CA ASP A 124 -4.24 2.22 -22.28
C ASP A 124 -2.97 1.85 -21.51
N VAL A 125 -2.86 2.29 -20.24
CA VAL A 125 -1.70 2.07 -19.38
C VAL A 125 -1.89 0.78 -18.57
N VAL A 126 -1.16 -0.27 -18.94
CA VAL A 126 -1.18 -1.58 -18.26
C VAL A 126 -0.08 -1.69 -17.20
N TYR A 127 1.07 -1.08 -17.46
CA TYR A 127 2.21 -1.10 -16.55
C TYR A 127 2.76 0.30 -16.26
N LEU A 128 3.31 0.47 -15.05
CA LEU A 128 4.29 1.50 -14.74
C LEU A 128 5.68 0.84 -14.66
N ARG A 129 6.70 1.47 -15.23
CA ARG A 129 8.10 1.06 -15.03
C ARG A 129 8.86 2.21 -14.39
N LEU A 130 9.49 1.91 -13.26
CA LEU A 130 10.42 2.79 -12.60
C LEU A 130 11.84 2.27 -12.88
N GLN A 131 12.72 3.13 -13.37
CA GLN A 131 14.08 2.72 -13.73
C GLN A 131 15.11 3.81 -13.49
N ASN A 132 16.36 3.39 -13.35
CA ASN A 132 17.57 4.20 -13.43
C ASN A 132 18.64 3.41 -14.20
N SER A 133 19.90 3.88 -14.21
CA SER A 133 20.99 3.26 -14.99
C SER A 133 21.18 1.75 -14.77
N ASP A 134 20.98 1.27 -13.54
CA ASP A 134 21.36 -0.09 -13.13
C ASP A 134 20.19 -0.90 -12.54
N TRP A 135 18.99 -0.32 -12.50
CA TRP A 135 17.82 -0.92 -11.87
C TRP A 135 16.56 -0.56 -12.63
N SER A 136 15.66 -1.54 -12.73
CA SER A 136 14.32 -1.33 -13.28
C SER A 136 13.34 -2.27 -12.59
N LYS A 137 12.15 -1.76 -12.28
CA LYS A 137 11.03 -2.55 -11.77
C LYS A 137 9.74 -2.13 -12.46
N THR A 138 8.96 -3.14 -12.85
CA THR A 138 7.68 -2.96 -13.53
C THR A 138 6.55 -3.37 -12.59
N TYR A 139 5.53 -2.53 -12.53
CA TYR A 139 4.33 -2.68 -11.72
C TYR A 139 3.14 -2.82 -12.66
N MET A 140 2.33 -3.86 -12.50
CA MET A 140 1.05 -3.97 -13.21
C MET A 140 0.03 -3.08 -12.52
N VAL A 141 -0.58 -2.19 -13.29
CA VAL A 141 -1.39 -1.09 -12.76
C VAL A 141 -2.84 -1.21 -13.22
N ASN A 142 -3.10 -1.55 -14.47
CA ASN A 142 -4.43 -1.96 -14.94
C ASN A 142 -4.33 -3.34 -15.57
N ASP A 143 -4.98 -4.34 -14.96
CA ASP A 143 -5.06 -5.66 -15.58
C ASP A 143 -6.08 -5.62 -16.73
N PRO A 144 -5.71 -5.94 -17.98
CA PRO A 144 -6.63 -5.91 -19.11
C PRO A 144 -7.78 -6.92 -19.00
N ARG A 145 -7.73 -7.81 -18.00
CA ARG A 145 -8.77 -8.80 -17.71
C ARG A 145 -9.84 -8.28 -16.77
N ASP A 146 -9.59 -7.19 -16.06
CA ASP A 146 -10.52 -6.60 -15.12
C ASP A 146 -11.49 -5.64 -15.83
N GLU A 147 -12.72 -5.55 -15.33
CA GLU A 147 -13.68 -4.57 -15.83
C GLU A 147 -13.37 -3.20 -15.22
N GLY A 148 -12.61 -2.39 -15.96
CA GLY A 148 -12.32 -1.00 -15.60
C GLY A 148 -10.83 -0.68 -15.55
N TYR A 149 -10.51 0.51 -15.05
CA TYR A 149 -9.16 0.97 -14.82
C TYR A 149 -9.15 1.85 -13.58
N ILE A 150 -7.98 1.98 -12.95
CA ILE A 150 -7.75 2.95 -11.89
C ILE A 150 -6.83 4.05 -12.41
N ARG A 151 -6.98 5.24 -11.84
CA ARG A 151 -6.27 6.45 -12.28
C ARG A 151 -5.10 6.80 -11.36
N THR A 152 -5.08 6.24 -10.15
CA THR A 152 -4.12 6.59 -9.12
C THR A 152 -3.38 5.36 -8.65
N TYR A 153 -2.08 5.53 -8.36
CA TYR A 153 -1.22 4.45 -7.91
C TYR A 153 -0.24 4.94 -6.87
N LEU A 154 -0.05 4.12 -5.84
CA LEU A 154 1.01 4.29 -4.88
C LEU A 154 2.08 3.21 -5.09
N ILE A 155 3.32 3.65 -5.26
CA ILE A 155 4.49 2.78 -5.31
C ILE A 155 5.31 3.00 -4.04
N THR A 156 5.46 1.95 -3.23
CA THR A 156 6.47 1.92 -2.16
C THR A 156 7.83 1.63 -2.78
N LEU A 157 8.78 2.50 -2.51
CA LEU A 157 10.12 2.43 -3.07
C LEU A 157 11.05 1.68 -2.10
N GLU A 158 11.73 0.66 -2.62
CA GLU A 158 12.74 -0.10 -1.87
C GLU A 158 14.08 0.65 -1.77
N LYS A 159 14.23 1.75 -2.51
CA LYS A 159 15.41 2.60 -2.58
C LYS A 159 14.99 4.05 -2.62
N THR A 160 15.74 4.92 -1.95
CA THR A 160 15.65 6.36 -2.15
C THR A 160 15.94 6.71 -3.60
N LEU A 161 15.15 7.60 -4.18
CA LEU A 161 15.35 8.12 -5.53
C LEU A 161 16.57 9.05 -5.58
N LEU A 162 17.77 8.46 -5.59
CA LEU A 162 19.03 9.17 -5.81
C LEU A 162 19.49 8.97 -7.25
N GLY A 163 19.83 10.07 -7.93
CA GLY A 163 20.29 10.08 -9.31
C GLY A 163 19.15 10.22 -10.33
N ASP A 164 19.44 9.91 -11.60
CA ASP A 164 18.50 10.09 -12.69
C ASP A 164 17.51 8.93 -12.76
N TRP A 165 16.35 9.11 -12.14
CA TRP A 165 15.25 8.17 -12.21
C TRP A 165 14.27 8.55 -13.32
N THR A 166 13.64 7.55 -13.91
CA THR A 166 12.61 7.72 -14.93
C THR A 166 11.41 6.86 -14.57
N ILE A 167 10.24 7.45 -14.66
CA ILE A 167 8.97 6.72 -14.64
C ILE A 167 8.39 6.66 -16.05
N GLU A 168 7.93 5.49 -16.43
CA GLU A 168 7.31 5.23 -17.73
C GLU A 168 5.94 4.60 -17.55
N THR A 169 5.01 4.96 -18.44
CA THR A 169 3.76 4.26 -18.66
C THR A 169 3.93 3.32 -19.85
N LEU A 170 3.37 2.11 -19.76
CA LEU A 170 3.52 1.10 -20.79
C LEU A 170 2.19 0.44 -21.13
N ASP A 171 2.04 0.09 -22.41
CA ASP A 171 0.90 -0.64 -22.92
C ASP A 171 0.96 -2.14 -22.55
N ARG A 172 -0.01 -2.91 -23.03
CA ARG A 172 -0.10 -4.36 -22.81
C ARG A 172 1.12 -5.14 -23.31
N ASP A 173 1.73 -4.69 -24.41
CA ASP A 173 2.88 -5.31 -25.03
C ASP A 173 4.21 -4.81 -24.43
N LYS A 174 4.13 -3.96 -23.39
CA LYS A 174 5.24 -3.30 -22.69
C LYS A 174 6.00 -2.32 -23.58
N ASN A 175 5.34 -1.73 -24.57
CA ASN A 175 5.88 -0.57 -25.26
C ASN A 175 5.68 0.67 -24.39
N VAL A 176 6.67 1.55 -24.41
CA VAL A 176 6.58 2.84 -23.69
C VAL A 176 5.57 3.73 -24.40
N ILE A 177 4.57 4.18 -23.66
CA ILE A 177 3.59 5.19 -24.11
C ILE A 177 4.16 6.58 -23.80
N HIS A 178 4.54 6.80 -22.53
CA HIS A 178 5.15 8.05 -22.06
C HIS A 178 6.25 7.79 -21.02
N ALA A 179 7.16 8.76 -20.90
CA ALA A 179 8.27 8.73 -19.96
C ALA A 179 8.50 10.12 -19.36
N GLU A 180 8.80 10.19 -18.07
CA GLU A 180 9.18 11.43 -17.37
C GLU A 180 10.36 11.17 -16.43
N GLN A 181 11.28 12.13 -16.34
CA GLN A 181 12.37 12.11 -15.37
C GLN A 181 11.86 12.58 -14.00
N LEU A 182 12.26 11.88 -12.94
CA LEU A 182 11.93 12.20 -11.55
C LEU A 182 12.90 13.21 -10.94
#